data_AF-A0A962M2N0-F1
#
_entry.id   AF-A0A962M2N0-F1
#
_cell.length_a   1.000
_cell.length_b   1.000
_cell.length_c   1.000
_cell.angle_alpha   90.00
_cell.angle_beta   90.00
_cell.angle_gamma   90.00
#
_symmetry.space_group_name_H-M   'P 1'
#
loop_
_entity.id
_entity.type
_entity.pdbx_description
1 polymer ?
#
loop_
_entity_poly.entity_id
_entity_poly.type
_entity_poly.pdbx_seq_one_letter_code
_entity_poly.pdbx_strand_id
1 'polypeptide(L)'
;FGLPRPPPLGARSMVALPDLVDLLCLVAARATSGVQTWIVTDGEHYTTRFIYDQLRLAAGKGTAPGWLPRWGWRLAAALLDHGRAAPGESTFDKLFGTELYCNRAVLAATDWRPRTRLQDVATELMDAQAGVR
;
A
#
# COMPACT_ATOMS: atom_id res chain seq x y z
N PHE A 1 5.49 -26.63 4.10
CA PHE A 1 4.88 -25.49 4.80
C PHE A 1 5.07 -24.24 3.94
N GLY A 2 4.00 -23.49 3.64
CA GLY A 2 4.10 -22.26 2.86
C GLY A 2 4.62 -21.08 3.68
N LEU A 3 4.90 -19.95 3.00
CA LEU A 3 5.30 -18.70 3.65
C LEU A 3 4.29 -18.28 4.73
N PRO A 4 4.76 -17.78 5.89
CA PRO A 4 3.87 -17.38 6.98
C PRO A 4 3.03 -16.17 6.59
N ARG A 5 1.78 -16.14 7.04
CA ARG A 5 0.92 -14.95 6.95
C ARG A 5 1.51 -13.84 7.85
N PRO A 6 1.64 -12.59 7.35
CA PRO A 6 2.13 -11.48 8.17
C PRO A 6 1.26 -11.24 9.42
N PRO A 7 1.81 -10.67 10.51
CA PRO A 7 1.02 -10.21 11.65
C PRO A 7 0.09 -9.05 11.23
N PRO A 8 -1.04 -8.82 11.93
CA PRO A 8 -1.96 -7.73 11.61
C PRO A 8 -1.43 -6.44 12.26
N LEU A 9 -0.29 -5.98 11.78
CA LEU A 9 0.41 -4.78 12.26
C LEU A 9 0.57 -3.79 11.11
N GLY A 10 0.76 -2.53 11.48
CA GLY A 10 0.92 -1.43 10.53
C GLY A 10 -0.38 -1.08 9.82
N ALA A 11 -0.36 0.07 9.17
CA ALA A 11 -1.41 0.48 8.26
C ALA A 11 -0.82 1.46 7.25
N ARG A 12 -1.22 1.33 5.99
CA ARG A 12 -0.76 2.19 4.89
C ARG A 12 -1.97 2.76 4.18
N SER A 13 -1.95 4.06 3.92
CA SER A 13 -2.85 4.66 2.94
C SER A 13 -2.30 4.42 1.53
N MET A 14 -3.19 4.22 0.56
CA MET A 14 -2.82 4.03 -0.84
C MET A 14 -3.69 4.88 -1.74
N VAL A 15 -3.32 4.99 -3.01
CA VAL A 15 -4.16 5.55 -4.07
C VAL A 15 -3.95 4.70 -5.31
N ALA A 16 -5.04 4.36 -6.00
CA ALA A 16 -4.96 3.65 -7.26
C ALA A 16 -4.38 4.58 -8.35
N LEU A 17 -3.61 4.01 -9.28
CA LEU A 17 -3.03 4.78 -10.38
C LEU A 17 -4.12 5.49 -11.24
N PRO A 18 -5.25 4.85 -11.61
CA PRO A 18 -6.30 5.53 -12.37
C PRO A 18 -6.88 6.73 -11.62
N ASP A 19 -7.14 6.59 -10.31
CA ASP A 19 -7.69 7.67 -9.49
C ASP A 19 -6.69 8.84 -9.37
N LEU A 20 -5.38 8.55 -9.29
CA LEU A 20 -4.35 9.58 -9.29
C LEU A 20 -4.26 10.32 -10.63
N VAL A 21 -4.32 9.59 -11.75
CA VAL A 21 -4.34 10.18 -13.10
C VAL A 21 -5.58 11.06 -13.29
N ASP A 22 -6.75 10.57 -12.87
CA ASP A 22 -8.01 11.33 -12.90
C ASP A 22 -7.87 12.68 -12.17
N LEU A 23 -7.27 12.67 -10.97
CA LEU A 23 -7.04 13.90 -10.20
C LEU A 23 -6.05 14.84 -10.92
N LEU A 24 -4.95 14.32 -11.46
CA LEU A 24 -3.97 15.12 -12.19
C LEU A 24 -4.59 15.79 -13.42
N CYS A 25 -5.43 15.08 -14.17
CA CYS A 25 -6.19 15.63 -15.28
C CYS A 25 -7.17 16.72 -14.81
N LEU A 26 -7.88 16.50 -13.70
CA LEU A 26 -8.79 17.49 -13.13
C LEU A 26 -8.06 18.77 -12.71
N VAL A 27 -6.89 18.64 -12.07
CA VAL A 27 -6.08 19.78 -11.63
C VAL A 27 -5.52 20.53 -12.83
N ALA A 28 -5.01 19.83 -13.84
CA ALA A 28 -4.47 20.46 -15.06
C ALA A 28 -5.55 21.23 -15.85
N ALA A 29 -6.80 20.77 -15.83
CA ALA A 29 -7.92 21.45 -16.48
C ALA A 29 -8.42 22.69 -15.72
N ARG A 30 -8.06 22.86 -14.44
CA ARG A 30 -8.47 24.02 -13.63
C ARG A 30 -7.36 25.06 -13.60
N ALA A 31 -7.67 26.28 -14.04
CA ALA A 31 -6.80 27.43 -13.81
C ALA A 31 -6.86 27.84 -12.32
N THR A 32 -5.99 27.26 -11.48
CA THR A 32 -5.82 27.71 -10.09
C THR A 32 -4.64 28.67 -9.98
N SER A 33 -4.85 29.84 -9.38
CA SER A 33 -3.77 30.76 -9.03
C SER A 33 -3.03 30.28 -7.77
N GLY A 34 -1.70 30.25 -7.82
CA GLY A 34 -0.85 29.90 -6.68
C GLY A 34 -0.49 28.41 -6.59
N VAL A 35 0.31 28.08 -5.56
CA VAL A 35 0.74 26.69 -5.28
C VAL A 35 -0.19 26.09 -4.23
N GLN A 36 -0.75 24.92 -4.54
CA GLN A 36 -1.54 24.12 -3.61
C GLN A 36 -0.90 22.75 -3.47
N THR A 37 -0.74 22.29 -2.23
CA THR A 37 -0.18 20.97 -1.91
C THR A 37 -1.22 20.17 -1.17
N TRP A 38 -1.58 19.00 -1.71
CA TRP A 38 -2.50 18.07 -1.08
C TRP A 38 -1.90 16.68 -1.00
N ILE A 39 -2.38 15.89 -0.03
CA ILE A 39 -2.10 14.46 0.03
C ILE A 39 -3.28 13.72 -0.58
N VAL A 40 -2.97 12.71 -1.39
CA VAL A 40 -3.95 11.94 -2.15
C VAL A 40 -3.91 10.51 -1.65
N THR A 41 -5.06 10.02 -1.22
CA THR A 41 -5.29 8.63 -0.79
C THR A 41 -6.71 8.23 -1.15
N ASP A 42 -7.00 6.93 -1.15
CA ASP A 42 -8.33 6.35 -1.27
C ASP A 42 -9.15 6.47 0.04
N GLY A 43 -8.54 6.95 1.13
CA GLY A 43 -9.14 7.10 2.45
C GLY A 43 -9.16 5.82 3.29
N GLU A 44 -8.61 4.72 2.78
CA GLU A 44 -8.61 3.42 3.46
C GLU A 44 -7.30 3.17 4.22
N HIS A 45 -7.34 2.24 5.17
CA HIS A 45 -6.21 1.86 6.02
C HIS A 45 -5.86 0.38 5.83
N TYR A 46 -4.78 0.09 5.12
CA TYR A 46 -4.43 -1.28 4.77
C TYR A 46 -3.27 -1.80 5.61
N THR A 47 -3.51 -2.83 6.40
CA THR A 47 -2.43 -3.55 7.09
C THR A 47 -1.63 -4.39 6.09
N THR A 48 -0.37 -4.68 6.40
CA THR A 48 0.48 -5.53 5.54
C THR A 48 -0.07 -6.94 5.38
N ARG A 49 -0.73 -7.46 6.41
CA ARG A 49 -1.49 -8.70 6.31
C ARG A 49 -2.60 -8.59 5.27
N PHE A 50 -3.41 -7.54 5.32
CA PHE A 50 -4.51 -7.35 4.38
C PHE A 50 -4.00 -7.27 2.94
N ILE A 51 -2.97 -6.45 2.70
CA ILE A 51 -2.34 -6.33 1.38
C ILE A 51 -1.88 -7.69 0.89
N TYR A 52 -1.11 -8.41 1.72
CA TYR A 52 -0.62 -9.75 1.39
C TYR A 52 -1.75 -10.74 1.07
N ASP A 53 -2.83 -10.72 1.83
CA ASP A 53 -3.97 -11.61 1.60
C ASP A 53 -4.69 -11.28 0.29
N GLN A 54 -4.91 -10.00 -0.04
CA GLN A 54 -5.53 -9.60 -1.31
C GLN A 54 -4.70 -10.07 -2.51
N LEU A 55 -3.37 -9.89 -2.47
CA LEU A 55 -2.49 -10.35 -3.55
C LEU A 55 -2.49 -11.88 -3.70
N ARG A 56 -2.59 -12.62 -2.59
CA ARG A 56 -2.70 -14.08 -2.66
C ARG A 56 -4.04 -14.55 -3.20
N LEU A 57 -5.13 -13.89 -2.81
CA LEU A 57 -6.47 -14.19 -3.31
C LEU A 57 -6.54 -13.94 -4.82
N ALA A 58 -6.02 -12.79 -5.28
CA ALA A 58 -5.85 -12.47 -6.69
C ALA A 58 -5.03 -13.53 -7.45
N ALA A 59 -3.97 -14.05 -6.84
CA ALA A 59 -3.15 -15.13 -7.42
C ALA A 59 -3.78 -16.54 -7.31
N GLY A 60 -5.02 -16.69 -6.82
CA GLY A 60 -5.69 -17.98 -6.66
C GLY A 60 -5.14 -18.87 -5.54
N LYS A 61 -4.36 -18.32 -4.59
CA LYS A 61 -3.62 -19.08 -3.56
C LYS A 61 -4.30 -19.11 -2.18
N GLY A 62 -5.46 -18.46 -2.03
CA GLY A 62 -6.16 -18.31 -0.73
C GLY A 62 -5.33 -17.56 0.32
N THR A 63 -5.79 -17.52 1.58
CA THR A 63 -5.02 -16.90 2.68
C THR A 63 -3.94 -17.84 3.22
N ALA A 64 -2.76 -17.30 3.59
CA ALA A 64 -1.69 -18.11 4.17
C ALA A 64 -1.94 -18.49 5.64
N PRO A 65 -1.31 -19.55 6.17
CA PRO A 65 -1.33 -19.85 7.60
C PRO A 65 -0.43 -18.89 8.40
N GLY A 66 -0.93 -18.37 9.52
CA GLY A 66 -0.21 -17.45 10.41
C GLY A 66 0.59 -18.17 11.50
N TRP A 67 1.51 -19.05 11.11
CA TRP A 67 2.25 -19.90 12.06
C TRP A 67 3.45 -19.21 12.72
N LEU A 68 4.00 -18.14 12.12
CA LEU A 68 5.18 -17.45 12.63
C LEU A 68 4.77 -16.34 13.64
N PRO A 69 5.23 -16.40 14.90
CA PRO A 69 4.95 -15.37 15.90
C PRO A 69 5.62 -14.04 15.55
N ARG A 70 5.14 -12.94 16.16
CA ARG A 70 5.63 -11.57 15.89
C ARG A 70 7.13 -11.40 16.07
N TRP A 71 7.72 -12.01 17.11
CA TRP A 71 9.17 -11.93 17.33
C TRP A 71 9.96 -12.62 16.21
N GLY A 72 9.40 -13.67 15.59
CA GLY A 72 10.01 -14.35 14.44
C GLY A 72 10.09 -13.43 13.22
N TRP A 73 9.05 -12.62 13.00
CA TRP A 73 9.06 -11.57 11.98
C TRP A 73 10.09 -10.48 12.26
N ARG A 74 10.25 -10.05 13.51
CA ARG A 74 11.29 -9.09 13.91
C ARG A 74 12.70 -9.63 13.67
N LEU A 75 12.94 -10.88 14.02
CA LEU A 75 14.23 -11.53 13.81
C LEU A 75 14.56 -11.66 12.31
N ALA A 76 13.60 -12.11 11.51
CA ALA A 76 13.78 -12.21 10.06
C ALA A 76 14.09 -10.85 9.42
N ALA A 77 13.38 -9.79 9.83
CA ALA A 77 13.65 -8.43 9.38
C ALA A 77 15.05 -7.94 9.81
N ALA A 78 15.45 -8.19 11.06
CA ALA A 78 16.77 -7.81 11.56
C ALA A 78 17.91 -8.52 10.80
N LEU A 79 17.72 -9.80 10.43
CA LEU A 79 18.67 -10.53 9.60
C LEU A 79 18.80 -9.91 8.19
N LEU A 80 17.69 -9.46 7.59
CA LEU A 80 17.71 -8.76 6.31
C LEU A 80 18.41 -7.39 6.41
N ASP A 81 18.23 -6.69 7.53
CA ASP A 81 18.85 -5.39 7.76
C ASP A 81 20.36 -5.51 8.02
N HIS A 82 20.84 -6.61 8.60
CA HIS A 82 22.27 -6.82 8.84
C HIS A 82 23.11 -6.86 7.55
N GLY A 83 22.50 -7.23 6.41
CA GLY A 83 23.13 -7.19 5.10
C GLY A 83 23.14 -5.82 4.41
N ARG A 84 22.52 -4.78 5.01
CA ARG A 84 22.45 -3.44 4.43
C ARG A 84 23.55 -2.54 4.99
N ALA A 85 24.32 -1.91 4.10
CA ALA A 85 25.44 -1.04 4.44
C ALA A 85 25.04 0.38 4.90
N ALA A 86 23.76 0.78 4.81
CA ALA A 86 23.32 2.14 5.07
C ALA A 86 22.42 2.24 6.31
N PRO A 87 22.63 3.23 7.21
CA PRO A 87 21.68 3.57 8.25
C PRO A 87 20.35 4.02 7.62
N GLY A 88 19.25 3.40 8.02
CA GLY A 88 17.93 3.73 7.51
C GLY A 88 16.85 3.02 8.31
N GLU A 89 15.59 3.26 7.94
CA GLU A 89 14.45 2.59 8.54
C GLU A 89 14.56 1.06 8.41
N SER A 90 14.27 0.35 9.50
CA SER A 90 14.37 -1.12 9.56
C SER A 90 13.39 -1.77 8.58
N THR A 91 13.72 -2.96 8.07
CA THR A 91 12.78 -3.74 7.24
C THR A 91 11.50 -4.04 8.00
N PHE A 92 11.57 -4.17 9.33
CA PHE A 92 10.39 -4.38 10.14
C PHE A 92 9.47 -3.16 10.12
N ASP A 93 10.02 -1.95 10.29
CA ASP A 93 9.24 -0.70 10.28
C ASP A 93 8.72 -0.39 8.88
N LYS A 94 9.51 -0.65 7.83
CA LYS A 94 9.02 -0.58 6.45
C LYS A 94 7.81 -1.51 6.23
N LEU A 95 7.87 -2.73 6.72
CA LEU A 95 6.80 -3.70 6.50
C LEU A 95 5.62 -3.53 7.45
N PHE A 96 5.81 -3.06 8.68
CA PHE A 96 4.78 -3.09 9.72
C PHE A 96 4.55 -1.74 10.41
N GLY A 97 5.20 -0.69 9.93
CA GLY A 97 4.97 0.69 10.33
C GLY A 97 3.61 1.21 9.87
N THR A 98 3.22 2.32 10.47
CA THR A 98 1.96 3.01 10.18
C THR A 98 2.25 4.30 9.43
N GLU A 99 1.83 4.35 8.17
CA GLU A 99 1.97 5.50 7.25
C GLU A 99 0.58 5.86 6.73
N LEU A 100 -0.16 6.63 7.53
CA LEU A 100 -1.51 7.06 7.20
C LEU A 100 -1.53 8.54 6.84
N TYR A 101 -2.29 8.86 5.79
CA TYR A 101 -2.44 10.23 5.33
C TYR A 101 -3.90 10.61 5.15
N CYS A 102 -4.16 11.91 5.28
CA CYS A 102 -5.50 12.48 5.20
C CYS A 102 -5.69 13.22 3.86
N ASN A 103 -6.68 12.78 3.08
CA ASN A 103 -7.04 13.39 1.79
C ASN A 103 -8.10 14.49 1.91
N ARG A 104 -8.53 14.86 3.12
CA ARG A 104 -9.64 15.82 3.34
C ARG A 104 -9.45 17.15 2.61
N ALA A 105 -8.22 17.63 2.48
CA ALA A 105 -7.93 18.90 1.81
C ALA A 105 -8.25 18.83 0.30
N VAL A 106 -7.84 17.77 -0.41
CA VAL A 106 -8.14 17.62 -1.84
C VAL A 106 -9.64 17.37 -2.08
N LEU A 107 -10.29 16.62 -1.19
CA LEU A 107 -11.74 16.37 -1.27
C LEU A 107 -12.58 17.62 -1.05
N ALA A 108 -12.08 18.56 -0.24
CA ALA A 108 -12.74 19.84 0.01
C ALA A 108 -12.47 20.86 -1.10
N ALA A 109 -11.28 20.83 -1.71
CA ALA A 109 -10.89 21.78 -2.77
C ALA A 109 -11.36 21.36 -4.17
N THR A 110 -11.75 20.10 -4.36
CA THR A 110 -12.10 19.54 -5.67
C THR A 110 -13.33 18.63 -5.60
N ASP A 111 -13.94 18.40 -6.75
CA ASP A 111 -15.04 17.43 -6.90
C ASP A 111 -14.52 15.99 -7.09
N TRP A 112 -13.20 15.79 -7.05
CA TRP A 112 -12.59 14.48 -7.19
C TRP A 112 -12.91 13.59 -5.99
N ARG A 113 -13.18 12.31 -6.25
CA ARG A 113 -13.37 11.26 -5.23
C ARG A 113 -12.61 10.02 -5.68
N PRO A 114 -11.82 9.39 -4.80
CA PRO A 114 -11.23 8.09 -5.12
C PRO A 114 -12.33 7.05 -5.22
N ARG A 115 -12.23 6.14 -6.19
CA ARG A 115 -13.24 5.13 -6.49
C ARG A 115 -12.69 3.72 -6.37
N THR A 116 -11.38 3.57 -6.48
CA THR A 116 -10.71 2.29 -6.65
C THR A 116 -9.92 1.95 -5.40
N ARG A 117 -10.19 0.78 -4.82
CA ARG A 117 -9.51 0.26 -3.63
C ARG A 117 -8.52 -0.83 -4.04
N LEU A 118 -7.63 -1.22 -3.12
CA LEU A 118 -6.63 -2.25 -3.40
C LEU A 118 -7.25 -3.55 -3.93
N GLN A 119 -8.31 -4.05 -3.29
CA GLN A 119 -8.93 -5.32 -3.68
C GLN A 119 -9.54 -5.28 -5.08
N ASP A 120 -9.88 -4.11 -5.60
CA ASP A 120 -10.49 -3.95 -6.91
C ASP A 120 -9.44 -4.13 -8.03
N VAL A 121 -8.18 -3.81 -7.75
CA VAL A 121 -7.05 -3.89 -8.70
C VAL A 121 -6.08 -5.04 -8.41
N ALA A 122 -6.29 -5.81 -7.34
CA ALA A 122 -5.35 -6.85 -6.91
C ALA A 122 -5.09 -7.90 -8.01
N THR A 123 -6.12 -8.29 -8.77
CA THR A 123 -6.00 -9.22 -9.89
C THR A 123 -5.17 -8.63 -11.02
N GLU A 124 -5.47 -7.40 -11.45
CA GLU A 124 -4.71 -6.70 -12.50
C GLU A 124 -3.23 -6.58 -12.14
N LEU A 125 -2.92 -6.26 -10.89
CA LEU A 125 -1.53 -6.18 -10.39
C LEU A 125 -0.81 -7.53 -10.49
N MET A 126 -1.49 -8.65 -10.22
CA MET A 126 -0.91 -9.98 -10.33
C MET A 126 -0.70 -10.40 -11.79
N ASP A 127 -1.65 -10.08 -12.67
CA ASP A 127 -1.54 -10.35 -14.11
C ASP A 127 -0.40 -9.55 -14.73
N ALA A 128 -0.28 -8.27 -14.38
CA ALA A 128 0.83 -7.42 -14.80
C ALA A 128 2.20 -7.95 -14.33
N GLN A 129 2.29 -8.48 -13.11
CA GLN A 129 3.51 -9.13 -12.62
C GLN A 129 3.85 -10.42 -13.37
N ALA A 130 2.85 -11.19 -13.81
CA ALA A 130 3.04 -12.43 -14.53
C ALA A 130 3.51 -12.20 -15.98
N GLY A 131 3.01 -11.16 -16.65
CA GLY A 131 3.39 -10.80 -18.02
C GLY A 131 4.77 -10.16 -18.17
N VAL A 132 5.42 -9.76 -17.07
CA VAL A 132 6.78 -9.19 -17.05
C VAL A 132 7.86 -10.28 -16.85
N ARG A 133 7.47 -11.53 -16.58
CA ARG A 133 8.38 -12.68 -16.41
C ARG A 133 8.52 -13.49 -17.68
#